data_AF-A0A9P0A4H8-F1
#
_entry.id   AF-A0A9P0A4H8-F1
#
_cell.length_a   1.000
_cell.length_b   1.000
_cell.length_c   1.000
_cell.angle_alpha   90.00
_cell.angle_beta   90.00
_cell.angle_gamma   90.00
#
_symmetry.space_group_name_H-M   'P 1'
#
loop_
_entity.id
_entity.type
_entity.pdbx_description
1 polymer ?
#
loop_
_entity_poly.entity_id
_entity_poly.type
_entity_poly.pdbx_seq_one_letter_code
_entity_poly.pdbx_strand_id
1 'polypeptide(L)'
;MYLGVKLTSGGKLDQAIRDRNLQGRKAIVMLNGIPRDKRISEDNKKRIYNSVVRPIMTYGSGVWQLKMRTQEMLKATEMDFWRRLAGISRRERIRNERVREVMGVEGTIS
;
A
#
# COMPACT_ATOMS: atom_id res chain seq x y z
N MET A 1 -3.55 -8.79 -37.27
CA MET A 1 -3.78 -7.32 -37.39
C MET A 1 -4.14 -6.79 -36.00
N TYR A 2 -3.15 -6.32 -35.23
CA TYR A 2 -3.33 -5.87 -33.84
C TYR A 2 -3.74 -4.40 -33.85
N LEU A 3 -5.04 -4.15 -33.92
CA LEU A 3 -5.61 -2.82 -34.16
C LEU A 3 -5.82 -2.09 -32.83
N GLY A 4 -4.97 -1.10 -32.54
CA GLY A 4 -5.44 0.20 -32.06
C GLY A 4 -5.81 0.40 -30.58
N VAL A 5 -5.45 -0.47 -29.62
CA VAL A 5 -5.73 -0.20 -28.18
C VAL A 5 -4.57 0.54 -27.48
N LYS A 6 -3.84 1.36 -28.22
CA LYS A 6 -2.94 2.37 -27.62
C LYS A 6 -3.70 3.69 -27.63
N LEU A 7 -3.96 4.24 -26.44
CA LEU A 7 -4.33 5.64 -26.12
C LEU A 7 -5.72 5.94 -25.55
N THR A 8 -6.66 4.99 -25.45
CA THR A 8 -7.94 5.20 -24.71
C THR A 8 -7.96 4.55 -23.32
N SER A 9 -7.02 3.65 -23.01
CA SER A 9 -6.99 2.89 -21.75
C SER A 9 -6.21 3.56 -20.61
N GLY A 10 -5.33 4.54 -20.91
CA GLY A 10 -4.46 5.17 -19.91
C GLY A 10 -5.23 5.86 -18.79
N GLY A 11 -6.28 6.63 -19.12
CA GLY A 11 -7.12 7.31 -18.13
C GLY A 11 -7.98 6.35 -17.31
N LYS A 12 -8.52 5.29 -17.94
CA LYS A 12 -9.33 4.27 -17.26
C LYS A 12 -8.48 3.38 -16.33
N LEU A 13 -7.27 3.03 -16.76
CA LEU A 13 -6.31 2.27 -15.95
C LEU A 13 -5.84 3.09 -14.74
N ASP A 14 -5.49 4.36 -14.96
CA ASP A 14 -5.07 5.27 -13.88
C ASP A 14 -6.22 5.50 -12.87
N GLN A 15 -7.48 5.56 -13.33
CA GLN A 15 -8.65 5.65 -12.45
C GLN A 15 -8.85 4.38 -11.62
N ALA A 16 -8.81 3.19 -12.25
CA ALA A 16 -8.95 1.92 -11.53
C ALA A 16 -7.86 1.72 -10.47
N ILE A 17 -6.64 2.22 -10.73
CA ILE A 17 -5.54 2.24 -9.75
C ILE A 17 -5.85 3.18 -8.58
N ARG A 18 -6.35 4.39 -8.85
CA ARG A 18 -6.73 5.37 -7.81
C ARG A 18 -7.84 4.83 -6.92
N ASP A 19 -8.86 4.22 -7.51
CA ASP A 19 -10.00 3.68 -6.76
C ASP A 19 -9.56 2.54 -5.84
N ARG A 20 -8.66 1.67 -6.30
CA ARG A 20 -8.07 0.61 -5.48
C ARG A 20 -7.14 1.14 -4.40
N ASN A 21 -6.34 2.17 -4.70
CA ASN A 21 -5.55 2.84 -3.69
C ASN A 21 -6.45 3.41 -2.57
N LEU A 22 -7.58 4.01 -2.96
CA LEU A 22 -8.59 4.47 -2.02
C LEU A 22 -9.20 3.31 -1.22
N GLN A 23 -9.51 2.17 -1.85
CA GLN A 23 -9.96 0.96 -1.15
C GLN A 23 -8.91 0.42 -0.17
N GLY A 24 -7.64 0.38 -0.57
CA GLY A 24 -6.52 0.01 0.30
C GLY A 24 -6.41 0.95 1.50
N ARG A 25 -6.51 2.26 1.29
CA ARG A 25 -6.52 3.25 2.38
C ARG A 25 -7.75 3.10 3.29
N LYS A 26 -8.92 2.78 2.74
CA LYS A 26 -10.12 2.45 3.54
C LYS A 26 -9.88 1.20 4.40
N ALA A 27 -9.30 0.15 3.83
CA ALA A 27 -8.92 -1.05 4.59
C ALA A 27 -7.95 -0.70 5.74
N ILE A 28 -6.90 0.09 5.45
CA ILE A 28 -5.96 0.56 6.47
C ILE A 28 -6.68 1.34 7.59
N VAL A 29 -7.64 2.20 7.25
CA VAL A 29 -8.43 2.95 8.24
C VAL A 29 -9.31 2.03 9.08
N MET A 30 -9.94 1.01 8.48
CA MET A 30 -10.70 0.00 9.23
C MET A 30 -9.81 -0.78 10.20
N LEU A 31 -8.53 -0.96 9.86
CA LEU A 31 -7.53 -1.64 10.68
C LEU A 31 -6.86 -0.74 11.72
N ASN A 32 -7.31 0.51 11.93
CA ASN A 32 -6.72 1.44 12.91
C ASN A 32 -6.74 0.94 14.37
N GLY A 33 -7.57 -0.05 14.70
CA GLY A 33 -7.58 -0.68 16.02
C GLY A 33 -6.41 -1.64 16.26
N ILE A 34 -5.87 -2.24 15.19
CA ILE A 34 -4.81 -3.25 15.25
C ILE A 34 -3.51 -2.76 15.88
N PRO A 35 -2.98 -1.56 15.56
CA PRO A 35 -1.76 -1.06 16.19
C PRO A 35 -1.81 -1.05 17.72
N ARG A 36 -2.97 -0.66 18.28
CA ARG A 36 -3.19 -0.51 19.72
C ARG A 36 -3.47 -1.85 20.43
N ASP A 37 -3.82 -2.89 19.68
CA ASP A 37 -4.09 -4.21 20.25
C ASP A 37 -2.77 -4.93 20.55
N LYS A 38 -2.47 -5.07 21.86
CA LYS A 38 -1.29 -5.78 22.36
C LYS A 38 -1.40 -7.30 22.23
N ARG A 39 -2.60 -7.83 21.96
CA ARG A 39 -2.83 -9.28 21.75
C ARG A 39 -2.38 -9.72 20.36
N ILE A 40 -2.24 -8.78 19.42
CA ILE A 40 -1.80 -9.05 18.06
C ILE A 40 -0.28 -8.84 18.00
N SER A 41 0.46 -9.93 17.80
CA SER A 41 1.91 -9.87 17.59
C SER A 41 2.26 -9.09 16.32
N GLU A 42 3.46 -8.51 16.26
CA GLU A 42 3.93 -7.78 15.09
C GLU A 42 3.95 -8.64 13.82
N ASP A 43 4.30 -9.92 13.94
CA ASP A 43 4.24 -10.87 12.82
C ASP A 43 2.82 -11.00 12.27
N ASN A 44 1.82 -11.12 13.14
CA ASN A 44 0.41 -11.18 12.70
C ASN A 44 -0.02 -9.87 12.04
N LYS A 45 0.46 -8.72 12.52
CA LYS A 45 0.19 -7.42 11.88
C LYS A 45 0.78 -7.38 10.46
N LYS A 46 1.98 -7.91 10.24
CA LYS A 46 2.58 -8.07 8.90
C LYS A 46 1.78 -9.05 8.02
N ARG A 47 1.31 -10.16 8.59
CA ARG A 47 0.46 -11.12 7.86
C ARG A 47 -0.83 -10.47 7.37
N ILE A 48 -1.48 -9.66 8.19
CA ILE A 48 -2.71 -8.93 7.82
C ILE A 48 -2.47 -7.98 6.65
N TYR A 49 -1.32 -7.29 6.63
CA TYR A 49 -0.94 -6.48 5.46
C TYR A 49 -0.85 -7.33 4.20
N ASN A 50 -0.09 -8.42 4.27
CA ASN A 50 0.17 -9.28 3.13
C ASN A 50 -1.09 -10.01 2.62
N SER A 51 -2.04 -10.32 3.49
CA SER A 51 -3.27 -11.03 3.12
C SER A 51 -4.42 -10.11 2.73
N VAL A 52 -4.52 -8.90 3.28
CA VAL A 52 -5.65 -7.99 3.04
C VAL A 52 -5.24 -6.80 2.18
N VAL A 53 -4.23 -6.05 2.60
CA VAL A 53 -3.91 -4.75 1.99
C VAL A 53 -3.12 -4.92 0.70
N ARG A 54 -2.12 -5.81 0.70
CA ARG A 54 -1.25 -6.06 -0.45
C ARG A 54 -2.04 -6.54 -1.67
N PRO A 55 -2.95 -7.54 -1.60
CA PRO A 55 -3.71 -8.00 -2.76
C PRO A 55 -4.66 -6.94 -3.33
N ILE A 56 -5.32 -6.14 -2.48
CA ILE A 56 -6.17 -5.02 -2.92
C ILE A 56 -5.37 -4.03 -3.76
N MET A 57 -4.12 -3.80 -3.38
CA MET A 57 -3.21 -2.88 -4.04
C MET A 57 -2.57 -3.46 -5.31
N THR A 58 -2.27 -4.77 -5.36
CA THR A 58 -1.53 -5.40 -6.48
C THR A 58 -2.41 -6.05 -7.54
N TYR A 59 -3.56 -6.64 -7.20
CA TYR A 59 -4.37 -7.44 -8.14
C TYR A 59 -4.99 -6.63 -9.29
N GLY A 60 -4.86 -5.31 -9.23
CA GLY A 60 -5.42 -4.38 -10.20
C GLY A 60 -4.43 -3.70 -11.13
N SER A 61 -3.16 -3.70 -10.76
CA SER A 61 -2.11 -3.18 -11.61
C SER A 61 -1.74 -4.27 -12.60
N GLY A 62 -2.17 -4.13 -13.85
CA GLY A 62 -1.64 -4.98 -14.92
C GLY A 62 -0.11 -4.99 -14.80
N VAL A 63 0.46 -6.20 -14.69
CA VAL A 63 1.85 -6.52 -14.34
C VAL A 63 2.90 -5.76 -15.18
N TRP A 64 2.49 -5.11 -16.27
CA TRP A 64 3.37 -4.64 -17.33
C TRP A 64 3.39 -3.12 -17.56
N GLN A 65 2.57 -2.31 -16.86
CA GLN A 65 2.54 -0.84 -17.04
C GLN A 65 2.23 -0.07 -15.74
N LEU A 66 2.86 -0.46 -14.62
CA LEU A 66 2.87 0.40 -13.44
C LEU A 66 3.71 1.65 -13.75
N LYS A 67 3.05 2.73 -14.18
CA LYS A 67 3.69 4.05 -14.29
C LYS A 67 4.37 4.38 -12.95
N MET A 68 5.50 5.08 -13.00
CA MET A 68 6.25 5.52 -11.81
C MET A 68 5.33 6.13 -10.73
N ARG A 69 4.41 7.00 -11.15
CA ARG A 69 3.41 7.63 -10.28
C ARG A 69 2.56 6.62 -9.51
N THR A 70 2.18 5.51 -10.14
CA THR A 70 1.41 4.45 -9.47
C THR A 70 2.27 3.71 -8.46
N GLN A 71 3.52 3.38 -8.83
CA GLN A 71 4.44 2.72 -7.89
C GLN A 71 4.64 3.62 -6.66
N GLU A 72 4.89 4.91 -6.85
CA GLU A 72 5.01 5.87 -5.74
C GLU A 72 3.76 5.93 -4.85
N MET A 73 2.56 5.90 -5.45
CA MET A 73 1.30 5.87 -4.68
C MET A 73 1.15 4.59 -3.85
N LEU A 74 1.51 3.44 -4.41
CA LEU A 74 1.50 2.16 -3.69
C LEU A 74 2.49 2.19 -2.53
N LYS A 75 3.72 2.65 -2.78
CA LYS A 75 4.75 2.84 -1.74
C LYS A 75 4.30 3.78 -0.64
N ALA A 76 3.64 4.89 -0.99
CA ALA A 76 3.12 5.84 -0.01
C ALA A 76 2.02 5.23 0.87
N THR A 77 1.19 4.34 0.30
CA THR A 77 0.09 3.68 1.00
C THR A 77 0.59 2.59 1.94
N GLU A 78 1.55 1.80 1.46
CA GLU A 78 2.32 0.85 2.26
C GLU A 78 2.98 1.54 3.48
N MET A 79 3.66 2.67 3.25
CA MET A 79 4.27 3.42 4.34
C MET A 79 3.26 4.04 5.30
N ASP A 80 2.06 4.42 4.86
CA ASP A 80 0.99 4.88 5.75
C ASP A 80 0.54 3.75 6.69
N PHE A 81 0.43 2.52 6.17
CA PHE A 81 0.09 1.35 6.96
C PHE A 81 1.17 1.03 8.00
N TRP A 82 2.45 0.92 7.59
CA TRP A 82 3.54 0.63 8.52
C TRP A 82 3.68 1.68 9.62
N ARG A 83 3.54 2.95 9.24
CA ARG A 83 3.58 4.06 10.21
C ARG A 83 2.45 3.95 11.24
N ARG A 84 1.23 3.60 10.82
CA ARG A 84 0.11 3.37 11.74
C ARG A 84 0.36 2.17 12.65
N LEU A 85 0.86 1.06 12.12
CA LEU A 85 1.18 -0.14 12.91
C LEU A 85 2.25 0.12 13.96
N ALA A 86 3.28 0.90 13.61
CA ALA A 86 4.33 1.33 14.52
C ALA A 86 3.82 2.32 15.60
N GLY A 87 2.57 2.78 15.51
CA GLY A 87 2.01 3.79 16.41
C GLY A 87 2.58 5.19 16.18
N ILE A 88 3.33 5.40 15.09
CA ILE A 88 4.02 6.65 14.80
C ILE A 88 3.04 7.62 14.13
N SER A 89 2.87 8.79 14.72
CA SER A 89 2.10 9.89 14.14
C SER A 89 2.85 10.56 13.00
N ARG A 90 2.11 11.05 12.00
CA ARG A 90 2.68 11.94 10.96
C ARG A 90 3.30 13.22 11.55
N ARG A 91 2.85 13.66 12.73
CA ARG A 91 3.38 14.85 13.42
C ARG A 91 4.81 14.66 13.92
N GLU A 92 5.22 13.42 14.17
CA GLU A 92 6.57 13.11 14.66
C GLU A 92 7.64 13.26 13.57
N ARG A 93 7.24 13.43 12.29
CA ARG A 93 8.14 13.66 11.15
C ARG A 93 9.27 12.62 11.02
N ILE A 94 9.03 11.40 11.50
CA ILE A 94 9.99 10.29 11.42
C ILE A 94 10.15 9.81 9.97
N ARG A 95 11.42 9.66 9.58
CA ARG A 95 11.86 9.14 8.28
C ARG A 95 11.28 7.76 7.99
N ASN A 96 10.96 7.49 6.73
CA ASN A 96 10.35 6.22 6.31
C ASN A 96 11.29 5.03 6.60
N GLU A 97 12.60 5.26 6.50
CA GLU A 97 13.66 4.30 6.82
C GLU A 97 13.56 3.83 8.26
N ARG A 98 13.39 4.76 9.22
CA ARG A 98 13.23 4.42 10.63
C ARG A 98 11.93 3.67 10.93
N VAL A 99 10.84 4.04 10.26
CA VAL A 99 9.56 3.30 10.38
C VAL A 99 9.72 1.84 9.92
N ARG A 100 10.48 1.61 8.85
CA ARG A 100 10.76 0.25 8.35
C ARG A 100 11.63 -0.56 9.30
N GLU A 101 12.64 0.06 9.89
CA GLU A 101 13.51 -0.55 10.90
C GLU A 101 12.70 -0.99 12.13
N VAL A 102 11.84 -0.10 12.67
CA VAL A 102 10.96 -0.40 13.81
C VAL A 102 10.05 -1.58 13.49
N MET A 103 9.49 -1.62 12.28
CA MET A 103 8.62 -2.72 11.87
C MET A 103 9.40 -3.96 11.41
N GLY A 104 10.73 -3.94 11.30
CA GLY A 104 11.52 -5.02 10.73
C GLY A 104 11.02 -5.46 9.35
N VAL A 105 10.72 -4.50 8.46
CA VAL A 105 10.31 -4.75 7.07
C VAL A 105 11.43 -4.33 6.12
N GLU A 106 12.07 -5.31 5.49
CA GLU A 106 13.06 -5.07 4.44
C GLU A 106 12.39 -5.09 3.07
N GLY A 107 12.77 -4.15 2.21
CA GLY A 107 12.32 -4.13 0.82
C GLY A 107 10.91 -3.54 0.64
N THR A 108 10.81 -2.63 -0.33
CA THR A 108 9.50 -2.23 -0.87
C THR A 108 9.10 -3.30 -1.88
N ILE A 109 7.81 -3.49 -2.16
CA ILE A 109 7.32 -4.36 -3.23
C ILE A 109 8.19 -4.19 -4.49
N SER A 110 9.03 -5.19 -4.75
CA SER A 110 9.72 -5.50 -5.99
C SER A 110 10.04 -6.98 -6.01
#